data_AF-A0A3B4WJY6-F1
#
_entry.id   AF-A0A3B4WJY6-F1
#
_cell.length_a   1.000
_cell.length_b   1.000
_cell.length_c   1.000
_cell.angle_alpha   90.00
_cell.angle_beta   90.00
_cell.angle_gamma   90.00
#
_symmetry.space_group_name_H-M   'P 1'
#
loop_
_entity.id
_entity.type
_entity.pdbx_description
1 polymer ?
#
loop_
_entity_poly.entity_id
_entity_poly.type
_entity_poly.pdbx_seq_one_letter_code
_entity_poly.pdbx_strand_id
1 'polypeptide(L)'
;MAAVGFCGDWFILTCDKKLVAVHIKQSREAFVFDCSTAEKKPKNTQDSNSDGCASEETGSDRVLAFTVSPSGKLLALTDDTKRLVLFHREPSWKCISIRWVARRCTSLVFSQAEDELLVADKSGDVYSFSVEEPQREGELKMGHLSMLLAVTMSPDNRYIITADRDEKIRVSHLRSPYNIQSFCLGHQQFVSALLVPSAQSHCLLSGSGDGTVKLWEYESGRRLQSWDLRELEDTPSSDPDKEKTPTVSRITCSPDGRHIAVQCERVSSVQFFYLQRGSEDRLVPHSRLSLSHCPLDMTFDPEGRLWVLMDSDDAPLQVYTHTNGSWQCEAVSPEPKTVTEALRPHWETLEGESHTHTHTHTHTHTPTPPQPLICASYRSHPRPTASL
;
A
#
# COMPACT_ATOMS: atom_id res chain seq x y z
N MET A 1 -4.26 6.52 -7.14
CA MET A 1 -4.25 5.04 -7.18
C MET A 1 -5.58 4.61 -6.60
N ALA A 2 -6.27 3.65 -7.22
CA ALA A 2 -7.49 3.12 -6.62
C ALA A 2 -7.11 2.15 -5.50
N ALA A 3 -7.80 2.21 -4.37
CA ALA A 3 -7.59 1.28 -3.27
C ALA A 3 -8.92 0.98 -2.57
N VAL A 4 -9.08 -0.24 -2.06
CA VAL A 4 -10.32 -0.74 -1.47
C VAL A 4 -10.11 -1.35 -0.09
N GLY A 5 -11.15 -1.31 0.73
CA GLY A 5 -11.13 -1.79 2.11
C GLY A 5 -12.52 -1.86 2.72
N PHE A 6 -12.60 -2.35 3.95
CA PHE A 6 -13.85 -2.37 4.72
C PHE A 6 -13.70 -1.64 6.04
N CYS A 7 -14.71 -0.84 6.40
CA CYS A 7 -14.85 -0.19 7.69
C CYS A 7 -16.20 -0.61 8.31
N GLY A 8 -16.19 -1.74 9.02
CA GLY A 8 -17.43 -2.46 9.36
C GLY A 8 -18.17 -2.90 8.09
N ASP A 9 -19.48 -2.63 8.02
CA ASP A 9 -20.32 -2.95 6.85
C ASP A 9 -20.21 -1.93 5.69
N TRP A 10 -19.20 -1.07 5.70
CA TRP A 10 -18.96 -0.07 4.66
C TRP A 10 -17.81 -0.51 3.76
N PHE A 11 -18.11 -0.70 2.49
CA PHE A 11 -17.09 -0.82 1.45
C PHE A 11 -16.49 0.56 1.19
N ILE A 12 -15.17 0.65 1.27
CA ILE A 12 -14.39 1.87 1.06
C ILE A 12 -13.70 1.76 -0.28
N LEU A 13 -13.81 2.81 -1.09
CA LEU A 13 -13.01 3.03 -2.28
C LEU A 13 -12.34 4.40 -2.18
N THR A 14 -11.05 4.47 -2.46
CA THR A 14 -10.39 5.72 -2.84
C THR A 14 -10.20 5.76 -4.34
N CYS A 15 -10.66 6.81 -5.01
CA CYS A 15 -10.45 7.03 -6.44
C CYS A 15 -10.01 8.48 -6.67
N ASP A 16 -8.83 8.65 -7.27
CA ASP A 16 -8.18 9.95 -7.47
C ASP A 16 -8.16 10.82 -6.20
N LYS A 17 -9.03 11.84 -6.10
CA LYS A 17 -9.13 12.80 -4.99
C LYS A 17 -10.21 12.46 -3.97
N LYS A 18 -10.98 11.40 -4.21
CA LYS A 18 -12.18 11.07 -3.44
C LYS A 18 -11.98 9.82 -2.61
N LEU A 19 -12.54 9.85 -1.40
CA LEU A 19 -12.88 8.67 -0.63
C LEU A 19 -14.40 8.49 -0.66
N VAL A 20 -14.85 7.32 -1.07
CA VAL A 20 -16.26 6.94 -1.15
C VAL A 20 -16.50 5.74 -0.24
N ALA A 21 -17.50 5.82 0.62
CA ALA A 21 -17.91 4.73 1.49
C ALA A 21 -19.37 4.36 1.20
N VAL A 22 -19.61 3.08 0.89
CA VAL A 22 -20.94 2.54 0.54
C VAL A 22 -21.32 1.46 1.54
N HIS A 23 -22.51 1.58 2.14
CA HIS A 23 -23.01 0.59 3.08
C HIS A 23 -23.54 -0.64 2.32
N ILE A 24 -22.97 -1.83 2.56
CA ILE A 24 -23.28 -3.02 1.74
C ILE A 24 -24.60 -3.71 2.12
N LYS A 25 -25.01 -3.61 3.40
CA LYS A 25 -26.22 -4.30 3.92
C LYS A 25 -27.49 -3.44 3.93
N GLN A 26 -27.38 -2.13 3.80
CA GLN A 26 -28.50 -1.19 3.94
C GLN A 26 -28.43 -0.16 2.84
N SER A 27 -29.56 0.13 2.19
CA SER A 27 -29.64 1.21 1.21
C SER A 27 -29.51 2.56 1.93
N ARG A 28 -28.36 3.20 1.77
CA ARG A 28 -28.00 4.50 2.34
C ARG A 28 -27.28 5.31 1.26
N GLU A 29 -27.34 6.63 1.37
CA GLU A 29 -26.50 7.50 0.56
C GLU A 29 -25.02 7.20 0.84
N ALA A 30 -24.22 7.14 -0.22
CA ALA A 30 -22.79 6.94 -0.09
C ALA A 30 -22.16 8.16 0.60
N PHE A 31 -21.26 7.92 1.55
CA PHE A 31 -20.46 9.00 2.10
C PHE A 31 -19.32 9.31 1.13
N VAL A 32 -19.15 10.58 0.78
CA VAL A 32 -18.09 11.04 -0.12
C VAL A 32 -17.30 12.14 0.54
N PHE A 33 -15.98 11.96 0.62
CA PHE A 33 -15.03 12.99 1.00
C PHE A 33 -14.17 13.35 -0.21
N ASP A 34 -14.27 14.60 -0.67
CA ASP A 34 -13.51 15.12 -1.81
C ASP A 34 -12.35 15.99 -1.32
N CYS A 35 -11.12 15.53 -1.55
CA CYS A 35 -9.91 16.24 -1.12
C CYS A 35 -9.73 17.59 -1.84
N SER A 36 -10.34 17.77 -3.01
CA SER A 36 -10.26 19.03 -3.77
C SER A 36 -11.00 20.18 -3.08
N THR A 37 -12.10 19.88 -2.38
CA THR A 37 -12.94 20.86 -1.66
C THR A 37 -12.65 20.92 -0.16
N ALA A 38 -11.84 19.99 0.36
CA ALA A 38 -11.44 19.95 1.76
C ALA A 38 -10.47 21.08 2.16
N GLU A 39 -10.34 21.29 3.48
CA GLU A 39 -9.49 22.32 4.08
C GLU A 39 -8.05 22.28 3.54
N LYS A 40 -7.52 23.45 3.16
CA LYS A 40 -6.17 23.59 2.59
C LYS A 40 -5.19 24.03 3.67
N LYS A 41 -3.91 23.66 3.51
CA LYS A 41 -2.85 24.06 4.44
C LYS A 41 -2.84 25.59 4.57
N PRO A 42 -2.86 26.14 5.79
CA PRO A 42 -2.66 27.57 5.98
C PRO A 42 -1.33 28.00 5.36
N LYS A 43 -1.34 29.07 4.55
CA LYS A 43 -0.09 29.65 4.02
C LYS A 43 0.64 30.37 5.16
N ASN A 44 1.79 29.85 5.59
CA ASN A 44 2.67 30.57 6.50
C ASN A 44 3.40 31.67 5.73
N THR A 45 3.21 32.93 6.14
CA THR A 45 3.86 34.13 5.57
C THR A 45 5.36 34.24 5.87
N GLN A 46 6.00 33.23 6.46
CA GLN A 46 7.42 33.26 6.88
C GLN A 46 8.37 32.37 6.06
N ASP A 47 7.89 31.51 5.16
CA ASP A 47 8.76 30.65 4.35
C ASP A 47 9.32 31.35 3.09
N SER A 48 9.08 32.66 2.92
CA SER A 48 9.54 33.41 1.75
C SER A 48 11.03 33.77 1.75
N ASN A 49 11.79 33.43 2.80
CA ASN A 49 13.22 33.75 2.91
C ASN A 49 14.06 32.54 3.36
N SER A 50 14.04 31.45 2.59
CA SER A 50 15.18 30.53 2.59
C SER A 50 15.59 30.19 1.16
N ASP A 51 16.86 30.43 0.89
CA ASP A 51 17.49 30.33 -0.41
C ASP A 51 17.36 28.93 -1.03
N GLY A 52 16.94 28.90 -2.30
CA GLY A 52 17.31 27.92 -3.32
C GLY A 52 17.13 26.42 -3.00
N CYS A 53 16.14 25.81 -3.66
CA CYS A 53 15.96 24.36 -3.86
C CYS A 53 14.98 23.64 -2.91
N ALA A 54 13.74 24.08 -2.86
CA ALA A 54 12.60 23.16 -2.80
C ALA A 54 11.40 23.86 -3.44
N SER A 55 11.04 23.48 -4.67
CA SER A 55 9.75 23.84 -5.23
C SER A 55 8.67 23.43 -4.22
N GLU A 56 7.80 24.35 -3.81
CA GLU A 56 6.56 23.97 -3.11
C GLU A 56 5.89 22.90 -3.97
N GLU A 57 5.95 21.64 -3.55
CA GLU A 57 5.30 20.56 -4.29
C GLU A 57 3.79 20.77 -4.17
N THR A 58 3.22 21.49 -5.14
CA THR A 58 1.77 21.66 -5.27
C THR A 58 1.18 20.30 -5.64
N GLY A 59 0.67 19.57 -4.64
CA GLY A 59 -0.09 18.34 -4.85
C GLY A 59 -1.42 18.62 -5.58
N SER A 60 -1.99 17.60 -6.20
CA SER A 60 -3.26 17.66 -6.93
C SER A 60 -4.49 17.27 -6.10
N ASP A 61 -4.31 17.07 -4.79
CA ASP A 61 -5.27 16.52 -3.82
C ASP A 61 -5.51 15.01 -3.99
N ARG A 62 -4.61 14.31 -4.68
CA ARG A 62 -4.76 12.88 -4.96
C ARG A 62 -4.55 12.07 -3.69
N VAL A 63 -5.49 11.20 -3.36
CA VAL A 63 -5.38 10.25 -2.25
C VAL A 63 -4.20 9.29 -2.52
N LEU A 64 -3.31 9.18 -1.54
CA LEU A 64 -2.11 8.37 -1.59
C LEU A 64 -2.25 7.05 -0.85
N ALA A 65 -2.87 7.10 0.34
CA ALA A 65 -3.09 5.92 1.17
C ALA A 65 -4.27 6.16 2.11
N PHE A 66 -4.97 5.09 2.48
CA PHE A 66 -5.91 5.09 3.58
C PHE A 66 -5.71 3.83 4.44
N THR A 67 -6.21 3.86 5.67
CA THR A 67 -6.21 2.70 6.56
C THR A 67 -7.45 2.73 7.45
N VAL A 68 -7.89 1.56 7.89
CA VAL A 68 -9.03 1.38 8.77
C VAL A 68 -8.53 0.84 10.10
N SER A 69 -9.12 1.31 11.20
CA SER A 69 -8.73 0.85 12.54
C SER A 69 -9.19 -0.59 12.80
N PRO A 70 -8.52 -1.35 13.69
CA PRO A 70 -8.88 -2.73 14.03
C PRO A 70 -10.36 -2.96 14.38
N SER A 71 -11.01 -2.01 15.03
CA SER A 71 -12.43 -2.06 15.40
C SER A 71 -13.39 -1.75 14.24
N GLY A 72 -12.88 -1.26 13.11
CA GLY A 72 -13.69 -0.81 11.99
C GLY A 72 -14.53 0.43 12.30
N LYS A 73 -14.09 1.28 13.25
CA LYS A 73 -14.78 2.52 13.63
C LYS A 73 -14.10 3.78 13.13
N LEU A 74 -12.79 3.74 12.95
CA LEU A 74 -12.01 4.87 12.46
C LEU A 74 -11.43 4.56 11.08
N LEU A 75 -11.23 5.62 10.32
CA LEU A 75 -10.55 5.58 9.04
C LEU A 75 -9.62 6.78 8.95
N ALA A 76 -8.42 6.59 8.44
CA ALA A 76 -7.52 7.69 8.11
C ALA A 76 -7.17 7.66 6.63
N LEU A 77 -7.03 8.83 6.01
CA LEU A 77 -6.54 8.97 4.64
C LEU A 77 -5.46 10.05 4.56
N THR A 78 -4.58 9.92 3.58
CA THR A 78 -3.61 10.96 3.21
C THR A 78 -3.66 11.27 1.73
N ASP A 79 -3.31 12.50 1.37
CA ASP A 79 -3.21 12.94 -0.02
C ASP A 79 -1.82 13.52 -0.36
N ASP A 80 -1.62 13.82 -1.64
CA ASP A 80 -0.35 14.33 -2.17
C ASP A 80 -0.10 15.82 -1.86
N THR A 81 -1.05 16.50 -1.20
CA THR A 81 -0.89 17.81 -0.58
C THR A 81 -0.46 17.72 0.88
N LYS A 82 -0.11 16.51 1.35
CA LYS A 82 0.34 16.21 2.72
C LYS A 82 -0.78 16.37 3.74
N ARG A 83 -2.04 16.28 3.32
CA ARG A 83 -3.16 16.25 4.25
C ARG A 83 -3.23 14.87 4.91
N LEU A 84 -3.53 14.85 6.20
CA LEU A 84 -3.92 13.67 6.96
C LEU A 84 -5.32 13.92 7.52
N VAL A 85 -6.29 13.10 7.10
CA VAL A 85 -7.68 13.22 7.55
C VAL A 85 -8.05 12.00 8.37
N LEU A 86 -8.65 12.22 9.53
CA LEU A 86 -9.16 11.17 10.41
C LEU A 86 -10.68 11.25 10.46
N PHE A 87 -11.34 10.11 10.30
CA PHE A 87 -12.79 9.98 10.32
C PHE A 87 -13.23 9.02 11.42
N HIS A 88 -14.42 9.29 11.94
CA HIS A 88 -15.19 8.37 12.77
C HIS A 88 -16.43 7.93 11.98
N ARG A 89 -16.72 6.63 11.93
CA ARG A 89 -17.86 6.07 11.17
C ARG A 89 -19.20 6.12 11.93
N GLU A 90 -19.21 5.85 13.25
CA GLU A 90 -20.42 5.78 14.08
C GLU A 90 -20.75 7.06 14.88
N PRO A 91 -22.01 7.49 14.99
CA PRO A 91 -23.21 6.93 14.36
C PRO A 91 -23.34 7.27 12.86
N SER A 92 -22.54 8.22 12.38
CA SER A 92 -22.41 8.63 10.98
C SER A 92 -20.98 9.08 10.71
N TRP A 93 -20.56 9.02 9.44
CA TRP A 93 -19.26 9.52 9.01
C TRP A 93 -19.05 10.97 9.44
N LYS A 94 -18.02 11.19 10.25
CA LYS A 94 -17.60 12.51 10.75
C LYS A 94 -16.11 12.66 10.58
N CYS A 95 -15.68 13.74 9.94
CA CYS A 95 -14.29 14.17 9.95
C CYS A 95 -13.94 14.65 11.38
N ILE A 96 -13.02 13.94 12.04
CA ILE A 96 -12.52 14.26 13.39
C ILE A 96 -11.46 15.36 13.30
N SER A 97 -10.53 15.24 12.33
CA SER A 97 -9.43 16.17 12.18
C SER A 97 -8.89 16.19 10.76
N ILE A 98 -8.43 17.37 10.33
CA ILE A 98 -7.55 17.55 9.19
C ILE A 98 -6.23 18.09 9.74
N ARG A 99 -5.13 17.37 9.47
CA ARG A 99 -3.77 17.70 9.89
C ARG A 99 -2.84 17.69 8.68
N TRP A 100 -1.59 18.11 8.88
CA TRP A 100 -0.57 18.08 7.84
C TRP A 100 0.65 17.29 8.28
N VAL A 101 1.11 16.41 7.39
CA VAL A 101 2.31 15.61 7.58
C VAL A 101 3.53 16.33 6.99
N ALA A 102 4.73 15.93 7.40
CA ALA A 102 5.97 16.56 6.97
C ALA A 102 6.23 16.35 5.46
N ARG A 103 6.08 15.11 4.98
CA ARG A 103 6.23 14.72 3.56
C ARG A 103 5.03 13.87 3.10
N ARG A 104 4.94 13.66 1.78
CA ARG A 104 3.91 12.80 1.20
C ARG A 104 4.01 11.40 1.79
N CYS A 105 2.89 10.89 2.26
CA CYS A 105 2.81 9.58 2.89
C CYS A 105 2.90 8.46 1.86
N THR A 106 3.39 7.31 2.32
CA THR A 106 3.41 6.07 1.55
C THR A 106 2.52 5.00 2.19
N SER A 107 2.37 5.00 3.51
CA SER A 107 1.59 3.99 4.22
C SER A 107 1.10 4.49 5.58
N LEU A 108 0.00 3.91 6.07
CA LEU A 108 -0.69 4.27 7.31
C LEU A 108 -1.08 3.01 8.09
N VAL A 109 -0.92 3.02 9.41
CA VAL A 109 -1.39 1.92 10.27
C VAL A 109 -1.85 2.44 11.63
N PHE A 110 -3.03 2.01 12.07
CA PHE A 110 -3.47 2.25 13.45
C PHE A 110 -2.77 1.27 14.40
N SER A 111 -2.46 1.77 15.59
CA SER A 111 -2.18 0.93 16.75
C SER A 111 -3.37 0.01 17.08
N GLN A 112 -3.11 -1.13 17.73
CA GLN A 112 -4.18 -2.06 18.12
C GLN A 112 -5.09 -1.47 19.20
N ALA A 113 -4.59 -0.52 19.98
CA ALA A 113 -5.38 0.21 20.98
C ALA A 113 -6.20 1.36 20.37
N GLU A 114 -5.97 1.70 19.09
CA GLU A 114 -6.60 2.82 18.39
C GLU A 114 -6.33 4.20 19.02
N ASP A 115 -5.25 4.33 19.80
CA ASP A 115 -4.81 5.58 20.43
C ASP A 115 -3.81 6.35 19.56
N GLU A 116 -3.03 5.63 18.76
CA GLU A 116 -2.04 6.18 17.83
C GLU A 116 -2.30 5.74 16.37
N LEU A 117 -2.03 6.66 15.43
CA LEU A 117 -1.94 6.42 14.00
C LEU A 117 -0.50 6.66 13.54
N LEU A 118 0.15 5.62 13.04
CA LEU A 118 1.48 5.71 12.46
C LEU A 118 1.41 6.04 10.97
N VAL A 119 2.27 6.96 10.55
CA VAL A 119 2.30 7.53 9.21
C VAL A 119 3.71 7.45 8.68
N ALA A 120 3.92 6.60 7.68
CA ALA A 120 5.20 6.46 6.98
C ALA A 120 5.24 7.38 5.75
N ASP A 121 6.39 8.01 5.50
CA ASP A 121 6.55 8.98 4.42
C ASP A 121 7.70 8.71 3.45
N LYS A 122 7.72 9.51 2.38
CA LYS A 122 8.70 9.41 1.30
C LYS A 122 10.13 9.77 1.69
N SER A 123 10.35 10.45 2.81
CA SER A 123 11.71 10.69 3.34
C SER A 123 12.29 9.49 4.08
N GLY A 124 11.47 8.50 4.40
CA GLY A 124 11.88 7.37 5.22
C GLY A 124 11.47 7.50 6.68
N ASP A 125 10.69 8.51 7.04
CA ASP A 125 10.28 8.76 8.42
C ASP A 125 8.95 8.09 8.76
N VAL A 126 8.78 7.74 10.04
CA VAL A 126 7.49 7.38 10.63
C VAL A 126 7.14 8.38 11.72
N TYR A 127 5.97 9.00 11.58
CA TYR A 127 5.37 9.88 12.59
C TYR A 127 4.20 9.16 13.27
N SER A 128 4.01 9.38 14.57
CA SER A 128 2.81 8.98 15.30
C SER A 128 1.91 10.19 15.53
N PHE A 129 0.63 10.03 15.22
CA PHE A 129 -0.41 11.01 15.48
C PHE A 129 -1.40 10.45 16.48
N SER A 130 -1.71 11.22 17.53
CA SER A 130 -2.74 10.82 18.49
C SER A 130 -4.13 10.81 17.82
N VAL A 131 -4.90 9.77 18.09
CA VAL A 131 -6.32 9.65 17.75
C VAL A 131 -7.18 10.39 18.77
N GLU A 132 -6.81 10.32 20.05
CA GLU A 132 -7.53 10.94 21.17
C GLU A 132 -7.33 12.47 21.26
N GLU A 133 -6.15 12.94 20.85
CA GLU A 133 -5.79 14.36 20.78
C GLU A 133 -5.67 14.79 19.30
N PRO A 134 -6.79 14.96 18.57
CA PRO A 134 -6.81 15.20 17.12
C PRO A 134 -6.13 16.50 16.67
N GLN A 135 -5.82 17.40 17.61
CA GLN A 135 -5.14 18.67 17.34
C GLN A 135 -3.63 18.60 17.55
N ARG A 136 -3.13 17.51 18.17
CA ARG A 136 -1.70 17.34 18.43
C ARG A 136 -0.95 17.06 17.14
N GLU A 137 0.19 17.73 16.99
CA GLU A 137 1.13 17.50 15.89
C GLU A 137 1.73 16.09 15.95
N GLY A 138 2.17 15.60 14.80
CA GLY A 138 2.81 14.28 14.70
C GLY A 138 4.17 14.26 15.39
N GLU A 139 4.44 13.19 16.14
CA GLU A 139 5.72 12.96 16.79
C GLU A 139 6.58 12.03 15.92
N LEU A 140 7.78 12.45 15.55
CA LEU A 140 8.72 11.58 14.83
C LEU A 140 9.10 10.39 15.73
N LYS A 141 8.83 9.17 15.26
CA LYS A 141 9.17 7.92 15.98
C LYS A 141 10.50 7.34 15.51
N MET A 142 10.74 7.32 14.20
CA MET A 142 11.97 6.79 13.61
C MET A 142 12.14 7.26 12.17
N GLY A 143 13.37 7.13 11.65
CA GLY A 143 13.71 7.42 10.27
C GLY A 143 14.59 6.34 9.65
N HIS A 144 14.42 6.14 8.35
CA HIS A 144 15.26 5.38 7.44
C HIS A 144 16.03 6.34 6.53
N LEU A 145 17.12 5.87 5.93
CA LEU A 145 17.88 6.64 4.92
C LEU A 145 17.19 6.63 3.55
N SER A 146 16.28 5.68 3.34
CA SER A 146 15.59 5.44 2.08
C SER A 146 14.08 5.50 2.31
N MET A 147 13.34 5.73 1.23
CA MET A 147 11.88 5.84 1.25
C MET A 147 11.25 4.61 1.89
N LEU A 148 10.33 4.81 2.83
CA LEU A 148 9.48 3.75 3.34
C LEU A 148 8.39 3.42 2.34
N LEU A 149 8.17 2.13 2.10
CA LEU A 149 7.15 1.63 1.18
C LEU A 149 5.99 0.95 1.92
N ALA A 150 6.25 0.35 3.07
CA ALA A 150 5.22 -0.24 3.91
C ALA A 150 5.55 -0.10 5.40
N VAL A 151 4.50 0.06 6.21
CA VAL A 151 4.57 -0.03 7.67
C VAL A 151 3.45 -0.94 8.17
N THR A 152 3.75 -1.74 9.18
CA THR A 152 2.76 -2.51 9.94
C THR A 152 3.15 -2.58 11.40
N MET A 153 2.29 -3.16 12.23
CA MET A 153 2.50 -3.29 13.67
C MET A 153 2.27 -4.72 14.13
N SER A 154 2.97 -5.14 15.18
CA SER A 154 2.66 -6.40 15.84
C SER A 154 1.29 -6.30 16.57
N PRO A 155 0.50 -7.38 16.60
CA PRO A 155 -0.82 -7.38 17.26
C PRO A 155 -0.79 -7.11 18.76
N ASP A 156 0.37 -7.23 19.39
CA ASP A 156 0.60 -6.95 20.81
C ASP A 156 1.13 -5.53 21.08
N ASN A 157 1.20 -4.65 20.06
CA ASN A 157 1.76 -3.31 20.11
C ASN A 157 3.21 -3.23 20.62
N ARG A 158 3.98 -4.33 20.57
CA ARG A 158 5.41 -4.31 20.95
C ARG A 158 6.29 -3.75 19.84
N TYR A 159 5.95 -3.98 18.58
CA TYR A 159 6.84 -3.68 17.46
C TYR A 159 6.17 -2.85 16.36
N ILE A 160 6.96 -1.94 15.80
CA ILE A 160 6.74 -1.35 14.48
C ILE A 160 7.63 -2.10 13.47
N ILE A 161 7.05 -2.49 12.35
CA ILE A 161 7.72 -3.21 11.28
C ILE A 161 7.65 -2.35 10.02
N THR A 162 8.81 -1.97 9.50
CA THR A 162 8.93 -1.08 8.33
C THR A 162 9.68 -1.77 7.21
N ALA A 163 9.32 -1.45 5.97
CA ALA A 163 10.04 -1.85 4.76
C ALA A 163 10.45 -0.60 3.99
N ASP A 164 11.75 -0.47 3.69
CA ASP A 164 12.27 0.59 2.84
C ASP A 164 12.53 0.12 1.40
N ARG A 165 12.84 1.09 0.53
CA ARG A 165 13.20 0.84 -0.87
C ARG A 165 14.51 0.07 -1.02
N ASP A 166 15.33 -0.01 0.03
CA ASP A 166 16.63 -0.71 0.05
C ASP A 166 16.48 -2.17 0.54
N GLU A 167 15.29 -2.76 0.33
CA GLU A 167 15.03 -4.20 0.45
C GLU A 167 14.99 -4.73 1.90
N LYS A 168 15.16 -3.84 2.89
CA LYS A 168 15.24 -4.21 4.30
C LYS A 168 13.89 -4.09 4.97
N ILE A 169 13.52 -5.15 5.68
CA ILE A 169 12.45 -5.11 6.66
C ILE A 169 13.11 -4.96 8.03
N ARG A 170 12.76 -3.89 8.74
CA ARG A 170 13.27 -3.59 10.08
C ARG A 170 12.16 -3.77 11.11
N VAL A 171 12.45 -4.51 12.18
CA VAL A 171 11.56 -4.67 13.33
C VAL A 171 12.12 -3.84 14.48
N SER A 172 11.37 -2.85 14.96
CA SER A 172 11.79 -1.97 16.05
C SER A 172 10.78 -1.99 17.18
N HIS A 173 11.23 -1.79 18.42
CA HIS A 173 10.33 -1.67 19.57
C HIS A 173 9.48 -0.39 19.47
N LEU A 174 8.16 -0.49 19.56
CA LEU A 174 7.24 0.65 19.36
C LEU A 174 7.49 1.80 20.35
N ARG A 175 7.67 1.48 21.64
CA ARG A 175 7.90 2.46 22.71
C ARG A 175 9.33 3.02 22.74
N SER A 176 10.26 2.35 22.05
CA SER A 176 11.66 2.77 21.95
C SER A 176 12.20 2.42 20.55
N PRO A 177 11.78 3.12 19.48
CA PRO A 177 12.07 2.71 18.10
C PRO A 177 13.56 2.67 17.75
N TYR A 178 14.42 3.34 18.52
CA TYR A 178 15.88 3.23 18.39
C TYR A 178 16.42 1.83 18.75
N ASN A 179 15.68 1.04 19.53
CA ASN A 179 15.97 -0.36 19.79
C ASN A 179 15.43 -1.21 18.64
N ILE A 180 16.33 -1.64 17.75
CA ILE A 180 16.01 -2.57 16.68
C ILE A 180 16.03 -3.99 17.24
N GLN A 181 14.91 -4.70 17.08
CA GLN A 181 14.79 -6.09 17.49
C GLN A 181 15.50 -7.02 16.49
N SER A 182 15.24 -6.82 15.20
CA SER A 182 15.77 -7.68 14.14
C SER A 182 15.68 -7.00 12.77
N PHE A 183 16.27 -7.66 11.77
CA PHE A 183 16.02 -7.39 10.36
C PHE A 183 15.62 -8.69 9.67
N CYS A 184 14.58 -8.64 8.83
CA CYS A 184 14.25 -9.74 7.92
C CYS A 184 14.93 -9.48 6.58
N LEU A 185 16.05 -10.17 6.31
CA LEU A 185 16.92 -9.95 5.15
C LEU A 185 16.80 -11.07 4.11
N GLY A 186 16.87 -10.71 2.83
CA GLY A 186 16.96 -11.67 1.72
C GLY A 186 15.93 -11.49 0.60
N HIS A 187 15.15 -10.41 0.59
CA HIS A 187 14.61 -9.88 -0.66
C HIS A 187 15.75 -9.30 -1.52
N GLN A 188 15.54 -9.26 -2.84
CA GLN A 188 16.52 -8.76 -3.83
C GLN A 188 16.05 -7.49 -4.56
N GLN A 189 14.86 -7.02 -4.21
CA GLN A 189 14.29 -5.76 -4.65
C GLN A 189 13.40 -5.20 -3.52
N PHE A 190 12.90 -3.99 -3.71
CA PHE A 190 12.08 -3.29 -2.75
C PHE A 190 10.91 -4.14 -2.21
N VAL A 191 10.59 -3.98 -0.94
CA VAL A 191 9.46 -4.66 -0.28
C VAL A 191 8.27 -3.71 -0.25
N SER A 192 7.22 -4.07 -0.97
CA SER A 192 6.04 -3.22 -1.24
C SER A 192 4.84 -3.57 -0.38
N ALA A 193 4.79 -4.77 0.20
CA ALA A 193 3.68 -5.21 1.02
C ALA A 193 4.17 -5.91 2.29
N LEU A 194 3.58 -5.55 3.43
CA LEU A 194 3.79 -6.20 4.72
C LEU A 194 2.43 -6.55 5.34
N LEU A 195 2.32 -7.74 5.92
CA LEU A 195 1.12 -8.18 6.63
C LEU A 195 1.48 -9.09 7.79
N VAL A 196 1.00 -8.78 8.99
CA VAL A 196 1.02 -9.72 10.13
C VAL A 196 -0.34 -10.42 10.18
N PRO A 197 -0.42 -11.72 9.86
CA PRO A 197 -1.69 -12.45 9.85
C PRO A 197 -2.27 -12.58 11.27
N SER A 198 -3.57 -12.34 11.41
CA SER A 198 -4.26 -12.43 12.71
C SER A 198 -4.14 -13.81 13.36
N ALA A 199 -4.09 -14.88 12.57
CA ALA A 199 -3.96 -16.26 13.06
C ALA A 199 -2.55 -16.64 13.53
N GLN A 200 -1.51 -15.89 13.15
CA GLN A 200 -0.10 -16.15 13.48
C GLN A 200 0.62 -14.84 13.82
N SER A 201 0.35 -14.31 15.00
CA SER A 201 0.81 -12.99 15.44
C SER A 201 2.33 -12.78 15.56
N HIS A 202 3.12 -13.86 15.51
CA HIS A 202 4.59 -13.84 15.52
C HIS A 202 5.20 -13.98 14.12
N CYS A 203 4.35 -14.17 13.10
CA CYS A 203 4.74 -14.28 11.71
C CYS A 203 4.55 -12.96 10.96
N LEU A 204 5.36 -12.75 9.94
CA LEU A 204 5.23 -11.65 9.00
C LEU A 204 5.24 -12.21 7.59
N LEU A 205 4.31 -11.74 6.76
CA LEU A 205 4.35 -11.91 5.31
C LEU A 205 4.90 -10.65 4.67
N SER A 206 5.79 -10.84 3.69
CA SER A 206 6.30 -9.75 2.86
C SER A 206 6.19 -10.09 1.38
N GLY A 207 5.86 -9.08 0.58
CA GLY A 207 5.83 -9.13 -0.88
C GLY A 207 6.77 -8.10 -1.48
N SER A 208 7.45 -8.44 -2.58
CA SER A 208 8.51 -7.62 -3.17
C SER A 208 8.42 -7.52 -4.69
N GLY A 209 9.13 -6.52 -5.24
CA GLY A 209 9.44 -6.41 -6.66
C GLY A 209 10.24 -7.60 -7.22
N ASP A 210 10.90 -8.38 -6.36
CA ASP A 210 11.67 -9.56 -6.78
C ASP A 210 10.80 -10.76 -7.17
N GLY A 211 9.47 -10.62 -7.14
CA GLY A 211 8.51 -11.67 -7.49
C GLY A 211 8.31 -12.71 -6.41
N THR A 212 8.83 -12.48 -5.20
CA THR A 212 8.69 -13.43 -4.10
C THR A 212 7.75 -12.94 -2.99
N VAL A 213 7.09 -13.91 -2.38
CA VAL A 213 6.42 -13.76 -1.09
C VAL A 213 7.22 -14.56 -0.06
N LYS A 214 7.54 -13.93 1.07
CA LYS A 214 8.32 -14.58 2.14
C LYS A 214 7.52 -14.58 3.45
N LEU A 215 7.67 -15.67 4.18
CA LEU A 215 7.15 -15.84 5.54
C LEU A 215 8.33 -15.77 6.52
N TRP A 216 8.18 -14.99 7.58
CA TRP A 216 9.22 -14.75 8.58
C TRP A 216 8.70 -14.96 9.98
N GLU A 217 9.57 -15.42 10.87
CA GLU A 217 9.47 -15.17 12.29
C GLU A 217 10.14 -13.82 12.56
N TYR A 218 9.34 -12.75 12.64
CA TYR A 218 9.89 -11.41 12.54
C TYR A 218 10.72 -11.02 13.76
N GLU A 219 10.42 -11.50 14.98
CA GLU A 219 11.20 -11.15 16.18
C GLU A 219 12.65 -11.65 16.13
N SER A 220 12.92 -12.73 15.41
CA SER A 220 14.27 -13.27 15.20
C SER A 220 14.89 -12.83 13.87
N GLY A 221 14.06 -12.33 12.93
CA GLY A 221 14.46 -12.03 11.55
C GLY A 221 14.62 -13.30 10.69
N ARG A 222 14.26 -14.48 11.21
CA ARG A 222 14.44 -15.75 10.53
C ARG A 222 13.40 -15.92 9.42
N ARG A 223 13.88 -16.16 8.20
CA ARG A 223 13.03 -16.58 7.07
C ARG A 223 12.57 -18.01 7.29
N LEU A 224 11.26 -18.22 7.33
CA LEU A 224 10.64 -19.54 7.39
C LEU A 224 10.45 -20.13 6.00
N GLN A 225 9.93 -19.33 5.06
CA GLN A 225 9.68 -19.76 3.68
C GLN A 225 9.87 -18.61 2.68
N SER A 226 10.07 -18.99 1.41
CA SER A 226 10.13 -18.09 0.26
C SER A 226 9.46 -18.79 -0.91
N TRP A 227 8.49 -18.12 -1.52
CA TRP A 227 7.80 -18.59 -2.72
C TRP A 227 8.08 -17.63 -3.86
N ASP A 228 8.64 -18.14 -4.95
CA ASP A 228 8.75 -17.42 -6.21
C ASP A 228 7.45 -17.59 -6.99
N LEU A 229 6.75 -16.49 -7.24
CA LEU A 229 5.45 -16.54 -7.90
C LEU A 229 5.55 -16.97 -9.36
N ARG A 230 6.73 -16.85 -9.99
CA ARG A 230 7.00 -17.32 -11.36
C ARG A 230 6.98 -18.86 -11.44
N GLU A 231 7.39 -19.53 -10.37
CA GLU A 231 7.39 -21.00 -10.28
C GLU A 231 6.00 -21.58 -10.05
N LEU A 232 5.04 -20.73 -9.63
CA LEU A 232 3.64 -21.09 -9.44
C LEU A 232 2.79 -20.81 -10.69
N GLU A 233 3.40 -20.39 -11.79
CA GLU A 233 2.71 -20.18 -13.05
C GLU A 233 2.60 -21.48 -13.86
N ASP A 234 1.37 -21.86 -14.21
CA ASP A 234 1.09 -23.09 -14.98
C ASP A 234 1.61 -23.05 -16.43
N THR A 235 1.87 -21.84 -16.97
CA THR A 235 2.33 -21.66 -18.35
C THR A 235 3.53 -20.71 -18.43
N PRO A 236 4.69 -21.16 -18.94
CA PRO A 236 5.78 -20.25 -19.25
C PRO A 236 5.32 -19.27 -20.34
N SER A 237 5.38 -17.97 -20.07
CA SER A 237 5.00 -16.97 -21.05
C SER A 237 5.95 -17.04 -22.26
N SER A 238 5.42 -17.35 -23.44
CA SER A 238 6.17 -17.34 -24.71
C SER A 238 6.42 -15.93 -25.26
N ASP A 239 6.03 -14.90 -24.51
CA ASP A 239 6.07 -13.51 -24.92
C ASP A 239 7.26 -12.80 -24.25
N PRO A 240 8.26 -12.33 -25.02
CA PRO A 240 9.44 -11.68 -24.46
C PRO A 240 9.12 -10.37 -23.72
N ASP A 241 8.00 -9.70 -23.98
CA ASP A 241 7.57 -8.51 -23.22
C ASP A 241 6.99 -8.86 -21.83
N LYS A 242 6.71 -10.16 -21.56
CA LYS A 242 6.32 -10.69 -20.25
C LYS A 242 7.51 -11.17 -19.39
N GLU A 243 8.75 -10.97 -19.82
CA GLU A 243 9.95 -11.29 -19.02
C GLU A 243 10.10 -10.44 -17.73
N LYS A 244 9.25 -9.43 -17.53
CA LYS A 244 9.34 -8.61 -16.32
C LYS A 244 8.89 -9.40 -15.11
N THR A 245 9.77 -9.49 -14.11
CA THR A 245 9.49 -10.15 -12.83
C THR A 245 8.21 -9.55 -12.21
N PRO A 246 7.22 -10.39 -11.84
CA PRO A 246 5.97 -9.89 -11.26
C PRO A 246 6.29 -9.14 -9.96
N THR A 247 5.75 -7.95 -9.80
CA THR A 247 5.94 -7.17 -8.56
C THR A 247 4.75 -7.38 -7.66
N VAL A 248 4.95 -7.91 -6.45
CA VAL A 248 3.84 -8.06 -5.50
C VAL A 248 3.35 -6.68 -5.08
N SER A 249 2.09 -6.33 -5.34
CA SER A 249 1.53 -5.03 -4.98
C SER A 249 0.69 -5.07 -3.71
N ARG A 250 0.05 -6.21 -3.42
CA ARG A 250 -0.84 -6.36 -2.28
C ARG A 250 -0.76 -7.76 -1.69
N ILE A 251 -0.79 -7.81 -0.36
CA ILE A 251 -1.08 -9.03 0.40
C ILE A 251 -2.25 -8.68 1.32
N THR A 252 -3.29 -9.50 1.29
CA THR A 252 -4.44 -9.39 2.20
C THR A 252 -4.80 -10.75 2.77
N CYS A 253 -5.43 -10.77 3.93
CA CYS A 253 -5.77 -12.00 4.64
C CYS A 253 -7.26 -12.01 4.99
N SER A 254 -7.88 -13.18 4.88
CA SER A 254 -9.26 -13.39 5.32
C SER A 254 -9.39 -13.13 6.83
N PRO A 255 -10.59 -12.75 7.32
CA PRO A 255 -10.80 -12.44 8.74
C PRO A 255 -10.44 -13.59 9.69
N ASP A 256 -10.61 -14.83 9.24
CA ASP A 256 -10.23 -16.04 10.01
C ASP A 256 -8.72 -16.31 10.06
N GLY A 257 -7.92 -15.50 9.34
CA GLY A 257 -6.47 -15.59 9.30
C GLY A 257 -5.92 -16.72 8.42
N ARG A 258 -6.76 -17.43 7.66
CA ARG A 258 -6.37 -18.68 6.97
C ARG A 258 -6.00 -18.48 5.51
N HIS A 259 -6.75 -17.69 4.76
CA HIS A 259 -6.52 -17.47 3.34
C HIS A 259 -5.74 -16.18 3.16
N ILE A 260 -4.66 -16.27 2.39
CA ILE A 260 -3.84 -15.14 1.98
C ILE A 260 -4.05 -14.95 0.49
N ALA A 261 -4.44 -13.75 0.08
CA ALA A 261 -4.54 -13.36 -1.31
C ALA A 261 -3.38 -12.42 -1.66
N VAL A 262 -2.70 -12.71 -2.76
CA VAL A 262 -1.53 -11.97 -3.23
C VAL A 262 -1.80 -11.42 -4.63
N GLN A 263 -1.68 -10.10 -4.77
CA GLN A 263 -1.75 -9.39 -6.04
C GLN A 263 -0.36 -9.12 -6.58
N CYS A 264 -0.20 -9.22 -7.90
CA CYS A 264 0.95 -8.64 -8.58
C CYS A 264 0.52 -7.49 -9.49
N GLU A 265 1.38 -6.48 -9.63
CA GLU A 265 1.16 -5.38 -10.56
C GLU A 265 1.03 -5.90 -11.99
N ARG A 266 -0.02 -5.46 -12.70
CA ARG A 266 -0.27 -5.75 -14.12
C ARG A 266 -0.39 -7.25 -14.43
N VAL A 267 -0.74 -8.06 -13.43
CA VAL A 267 -1.06 -9.48 -13.61
C VAL A 267 -2.54 -9.69 -13.35
N SER A 268 -3.28 -10.17 -14.35
CA SER A 268 -4.72 -10.46 -14.26
C SER A 268 -5.02 -11.76 -13.49
N SER A 269 -4.37 -11.95 -12.34
CA SER A 269 -4.65 -13.09 -11.46
C SER A 269 -4.32 -12.79 -10.01
N VAL A 270 -5.02 -13.47 -9.11
CA VAL A 270 -4.74 -13.48 -7.68
C VAL A 270 -4.17 -14.84 -7.30
N GLN A 271 -3.00 -14.84 -6.65
CA GLN A 271 -2.42 -16.06 -6.08
C GLN A 271 -2.90 -16.22 -4.64
N PHE A 272 -3.44 -17.40 -4.32
CA PHE A 272 -3.86 -17.75 -2.97
C PHE A 272 -2.87 -18.67 -2.28
N PHE A 273 -2.71 -18.43 -0.99
CA PHE A 273 -2.02 -19.32 -0.06
C PHE A 273 -2.92 -19.63 1.13
N TYR A 274 -2.68 -20.78 1.74
CA TYR A 274 -3.13 -21.08 3.09
C TYR A 274 -2.03 -20.84 4.10
N LEU A 275 -2.43 -20.25 5.21
CA LEU A 275 -1.62 -20.19 6.40
C LEU A 275 -1.99 -21.35 7.32
N GLN A 276 -1.18 -22.41 7.27
CA GLN A 276 -1.38 -23.61 8.07
C GLN A 276 -0.71 -23.44 9.44
N ARG A 277 -1.50 -23.64 10.49
CA ARG A 277 -1.03 -23.72 11.88
C ARG A 277 -0.71 -25.17 12.24
N GLY A 278 0.49 -25.41 12.73
CA GLY A 278 0.96 -26.74 13.09
C GLY A 278 2.11 -26.69 14.10
N SER A 279 2.95 -27.72 14.12
CA SER A 279 4.23 -27.69 14.85
C SER A 279 5.19 -26.65 14.29
N GLU A 280 5.08 -26.38 13.00
CA GLU A 280 5.73 -25.27 12.31
C GLU A 280 4.68 -24.51 11.50
N ASP A 281 4.75 -23.18 11.55
CA ASP A 281 3.88 -22.32 10.77
C ASP A 281 4.30 -22.33 9.30
N ARG A 282 3.33 -22.58 8.40
CA ARG A 282 3.60 -22.75 6.98
C ARG A 282 2.64 -21.97 6.11
N LEU A 283 3.20 -21.23 5.16
CA LEU A 283 2.53 -20.69 4.00
C LEU A 283 2.55 -21.73 2.87
N VAL A 284 1.37 -22.18 2.45
CA VAL A 284 1.17 -23.25 1.46
C VAL A 284 0.44 -22.68 0.25
N PRO A 285 1.00 -22.73 -0.97
CA PRO A 285 0.29 -22.33 -2.18
C PRO A 285 -0.98 -23.16 -2.32
N HIS A 286 -2.09 -22.50 -2.65
CA HIS A 286 -3.39 -23.16 -2.73
C HIS A 286 -3.95 -23.17 -4.15
N SER A 287 -4.31 -21.99 -4.65
CA SER A 287 -4.98 -21.85 -5.94
C SER A 287 -4.67 -20.51 -6.58
N ARG A 288 -4.88 -20.43 -7.89
CA ARG A 288 -4.77 -19.20 -8.66
C ARG A 288 -6.15 -18.85 -9.21
N LEU A 289 -6.54 -17.61 -9.05
CA LEU A 289 -7.77 -17.08 -9.63
C LEU A 289 -7.42 -16.21 -10.82
N SER A 290 -7.79 -16.64 -12.01
CA SER A 290 -7.67 -15.85 -13.24
C SER A 290 -8.81 -14.84 -13.33
N LEU A 291 -8.47 -13.59 -13.63
CA LEU A 291 -9.39 -12.47 -13.75
C LEU A 291 -9.52 -12.05 -15.22
N SER A 292 -10.66 -11.49 -15.60
CA SER A 292 -10.87 -10.96 -16.96
C SER A 292 -10.06 -9.69 -17.24
N HIS A 293 -9.78 -8.89 -16.20
CA HIS A 293 -9.02 -7.65 -16.28
C HIS A 293 -7.97 -7.59 -15.16
N CYS A 294 -7.02 -6.67 -15.28
CA CYS A 294 -6.05 -6.42 -14.22
C CYS A 294 -6.76 -5.88 -12.96
N PRO A 295 -6.52 -6.46 -11.78
CA PRO A 295 -7.05 -5.93 -10.53
C PRO A 295 -6.36 -4.61 -10.20
N LEU A 296 -7.14 -3.60 -9.86
CA LEU A 296 -6.66 -2.33 -9.33
C LEU A 296 -6.28 -2.48 -7.85
N ASP A 297 -7.13 -3.10 -7.04
CA ASP A 297 -6.86 -3.49 -5.65
C ASP A 297 -7.86 -4.58 -5.20
N MET A 298 -7.61 -5.21 -4.06
CA MET A 298 -8.51 -6.22 -3.49
C MET A 298 -8.52 -6.22 -1.96
N THR A 299 -9.64 -6.67 -1.39
CA THR A 299 -9.81 -6.79 0.06
C THR A 299 -10.77 -7.91 0.40
N PHE A 300 -10.64 -8.49 1.60
CA PHE A 300 -11.67 -9.36 2.15
C PHE A 300 -12.75 -8.54 2.85
N ASP A 301 -14.00 -8.99 2.75
CA ASP A 301 -15.08 -8.50 3.61
C ASP A 301 -15.08 -9.25 4.97
N PRO A 302 -15.86 -8.77 5.96
CA PRO A 302 -15.95 -9.42 7.28
C PRO A 302 -16.44 -10.87 7.23
N GLU A 303 -17.16 -11.24 6.17
CA GLU A 303 -17.66 -12.60 5.93
C GLU A 303 -16.62 -13.52 5.23
N GLY A 304 -15.46 -12.99 4.83
CA GLY A 304 -14.37 -13.74 4.22
C GLY A 304 -14.49 -13.92 2.70
N ARG A 305 -15.37 -13.16 2.04
CA ARG A 305 -15.43 -13.08 0.57
C ARG A 305 -14.36 -12.11 0.07
N LEU A 306 -13.71 -12.43 -1.04
CA LEU A 306 -12.73 -11.54 -1.67
C LEU A 306 -13.43 -10.59 -2.64
N TRP A 307 -13.32 -9.30 -2.37
CA TRP A 307 -13.76 -8.22 -3.26
C TRP A 307 -12.58 -7.76 -4.10
N VAL A 308 -12.73 -7.80 -5.43
CA VAL A 308 -11.69 -7.42 -6.39
C VAL A 308 -12.20 -6.27 -7.23
N LEU A 309 -11.52 -5.13 -7.13
CA LEU A 309 -11.72 -3.99 -8.01
C LEU A 309 -10.87 -4.19 -9.26
N MET A 310 -11.46 -4.07 -10.45
CA MET A 310 -10.80 -4.27 -11.73
C MET A 310 -10.80 -3.00 -12.57
N ASP A 311 -9.85 -2.96 -13.49
CA ASP A 311 -9.78 -1.98 -14.55
C ASP A 311 -10.75 -2.37 -15.70
N SER A 312 -12.05 -2.17 -15.46
CA SER A 312 -13.14 -2.54 -16.38
C SER A 312 -14.35 -1.62 -16.18
N ASP A 313 -14.88 -1.07 -17.27
CA ASP A 313 -16.04 -0.18 -17.21
C ASP A 313 -17.36 -0.95 -17.00
N ASP A 314 -17.44 -2.17 -17.53
CA ASP A 314 -18.68 -2.98 -17.48
C ASP A 314 -18.88 -3.67 -16.13
N ALA A 315 -17.78 -4.16 -15.53
CA ALA A 315 -17.80 -4.90 -14.29
C ALA A 315 -16.60 -4.51 -13.40
N PRO A 316 -16.56 -3.28 -12.87
CA PRO A 316 -15.42 -2.78 -12.11
C PRO A 316 -15.22 -3.49 -10.77
N LEU A 317 -16.24 -4.19 -10.25
CA LEU A 317 -16.18 -4.83 -8.95
C LEU A 317 -16.79 -6.24 -9.01
N GLN A 318 -16.02 -7.24 -8.60
CA GLN A 318 -16.48 -8.63 -8.49
C GLN A 318 -16.17 -9.19 -7.10
N VAL A 319 -17.00 -10.13 -6.66
CA VAL A 319 -16.85 -10.80 -5.37
C VAL A 319 -16.66 -12.29 -5.59
N TYR A 320 -15.74 -12.86 -4.83
CA TYR A 320 -15.36 -14.25 -4.91
C TYR A 320 -15.51 -14.92 -3.55
N THR A 321 -16.16 -16.08 -3.54
CA THR A 321 -16.29 -16.93 -2.36
C THR A 321 -15.44 -18.17 -2.50
N HIS A 322 -14.88 -18.63 -1.37
CA HIS A 322 -14.22 -19.91 -1.31
C HIS A 322 -15.23 -21.01 -1.00
N THR A 323 -15.52 -21.87 -1.97
CA THR A 323 -16.42 -23.01 -1.85
C THR A 323 -15.77 -24.26 -2.41
N ASN A 324 -15.90 -25.38 -1.69
CA ASN A 324 -15.37 -26.69 -2.10
C ASN A 324 -13.89 -26.68 -2.53
N GLY A 325 -13.06 -25.87 -1.89
CA GLY A 325 -11.63 -25.77 -2.20
C GLY A 325 -11.28 -24.83 -3.34
N SER A 326 -12.24 -24.17 -4.00
CA SER A 326 -12.02 -23.24 -5.11
C SER A 326 -12.60 -21.85 -4.84
N TRP A 327 -12.00 -20.83 -5.45
CA TRP A 327 -12.58 -19.48 -5.46
C TRP A 327 -13.50 -19.33 -6.66
N GLN A 328 -14.74 -18.92 -6.42
CA GLN A 328 -15.78 -18.80 -7.44
C GLN A 328 -16.39 -17.41 -7.41
N CYS A 329 -16.63 -16.82 -8.58
CA CYS A 329 -17.25 -15.51 -8.70
C CYS A 329 -18.75 -15.59 -8.33
N GLU A 330 -19.19 -14.71 -7.44
CA GLU A 330 -20.60 -14.56 -7.07
C GLU A 330 -21.33 -13.72 -8.13
N ALA A 331 -21.72 -14.35 -9.24
CA ALA A 331 -22.39 -13.65 -10.35
C ALA A 331 -23.76 -13.01 -9.98
N VAL A 332 -24.38 -13.41 -8.86
CA VAL A 332 -25.78 -13.06 -8.50
C VAL A 332 -25.89 -12.29 -7.16
N SER A 333 -24.78 -11.86 -6.56
CA SER A 333 -24.84 -11.08 -5.31
C SER A 333 -25.36 -9.64 -5.57
N PRO A 334 -26.34 -9.14 -4.80
CA PRO A 334 -26.83 -7.76 -4.93
C PRO A 334 -25.81 -6.72 -4.44
N GLU A 335 -24.95 -7.05 -3.47
CA GLU A 335 -24.06 -6.08 -2.84
C GLU A 335 -23.05 -5.45 -3.81
N PRO A 336 -22.35 -6.19 -4.69
CA PRO A 336 -21.43 -5.62 -5.68
C PRO A 336 -22.14 -4.71 -6.68
N LYS A 337 -23.40 -5.01 -7.03
CA LYS A 337 -24.22 -4.16 -7.91
C LYS A 337 -24.55 -2.84 -7.21
N THR A 338 -25.02 -2.89 -5.97
CA THR A 338 -25.29 -1.70 -5.16
C THR A 338 -24.06 -0.82 -5.02
N VAL A 339 -22.89 -1.42 -4.75
CA VAL A 339 -21.62 -0.68 -4.66
C VAL A 339 -21.25 -0.09 -6.01
N THR A 340 -21.30 -0.87 -7.09
CA THR A 340 -20.97 -0.38 -8.45
C THR A 340 -21.86 0.78 -8.89
N GLU A 341 -23.17 0.70 -8.62
CA GLU A 341 -24.12 1.78 -8.92
C GLU A 341 -23.83 3.05 -8.12
N ALA A 342 -23.52 2.92 -6.83
CA ALA A 342 -23.15 4.05 -5.98
C ALA A 342 -21.80 4.69 -6.38
N LEU A 343 -20.89 3.90 -6.96
CA LEU A 343 -19.58 4.38 -7.40
C LEU A 343 -19.58 5.01 -8.79
N ARG A 344 -20.53 4.65 -9.66
CA ARG A 344 -20.59 5.11 -11.06
C ARG A 344 -20.44 6.63 -11.22
N PRO A 345 -21.11 7.51 -10.45
CA PRO A 345 -20.95 8.96 -10.58
C PRO A 345 -19.55 9.48 -10.19
N HIS A 346 -18.74 8.63 -9.56
CA HIS A 346 -17.39 8.93 -9.12
C HIS A 346 -16.34 8.22 -9.98
N TRP A 347 -16.77 7.30 -10.85
CA TRP A 347 -15.92 6.48 -11.71
C TRP A 347 -15.39 7.23 -12.93
N GLU A 348 -16.17 8.15 -13.53
CA GLU A 348 -15.75 8.95 -14.70
C GLU A 348 -14.45 9.77 -14.44
N THR A 349 -14.10 10.00 -13.17
CA THR A 349 -12.82 10.60 -12.76
C THR A 349 -11.59 9.70 -12.97
N LEU A 350 -11.75 8.40 -13.23
CA LEU A 350 -10.68 7.46 -13.60
C LEU A 350 -10.36 7.46 -15.10
N GLU A 351 -11.37 7.67 -15.96
CA GLU A 351 -11.27 7.54 -17.42
C GLU A 351 -10.45 8.66 -18.09
N GLY A 352 -10.36 9.83 -17.46
CA GLY A 352 -9.57 10.96 -17.96
C GLY A 352 -8.06 10.67 -18.11
N GLU A 353 -7.55 9.62 -17.48
CA GLU A 353 -6.10 9.32 -17.44
C GLU A 353 -5.67 8.04 -18.17
N SER A 354 -6.60 7.13 -18.55
CA SER A 354 -6.24 6.02 -19.44
C SER A 354 -5.91 6.51 -20.87
N HIS A 355 -6.50 7.65 -21.27
CA HIS A 355 -6.25 8.29 -22.56
C HIS A 355 -5.08 9.28 -22.60
N THR A 356 -4.57 9.76 -21.46
CA THR A 356 -3.40 10.67 -21.46
C THR A 356 -2.06 9.94 -21.60
N HIS A 357 -2.02 8.61 -21.42
CA HIS A 357 -0.82 7.82 -21.65
C HIS A 357 -0.73 7.20 -23.06
N THR A 358 -1.71 7.41 -23.93
CA THR A 358 -1.75 6.86 -25.31
C THR A 358 -1.56 7.90 -26.42
N HIS A 359 -1.11 9.12 -26.12
CA HIS A 359 -0.60 10.04 -27.15
C HIS A 359 0.91 9.90 -27.33
N THR A 360 1.30 8.91 -28.13
CA THR A 360 2.57 8.93 -28.87
C THR A 360 2.55 10.10 -29.84
N HIS A 361 3.14 11.23 -29.45
CA HIS A 361 3.57 12.23 -30.43
C HIS A 361 4.72 11.64 -31.24
N THR A 362 4.39 11.12 -32.42
CA THR A 362 5.35 10.82 -33.48
C THR A 362 5.99 12.11 -33.97
N HIS A 363 7.11 12.50 -33.37
CA HIS A 363 8.05 13.41 -34.02
C HIS A 363 9.17 12.57 -34.65
N THR A 364 9.14 12.53 -35.98
CA THR A 364 10.19 12.00 -36.83
C THR A 364 11.45 12.85 -36.70
N HIS A 365 12.42 12.39 -35.90
CA HIS A 365 13.79 12.89 -35.96
C HIS A 365 14.73 11.76 -36.42
N THR A 366 15.36 12.00 -37.55
CA THR A 366 16.40 11.17 -38.16
C THR A 366 17.64 11.12 -37.24
N PRO A 367 18.27 9.95 -37.06
CA PRO A 367 19.44 9.82 -36.18
C PRO A 367 20.69 10.39 -36.85
N THR A 368 21.36 11.32 -36.14
CA THR A 368 22.75 11.73 -36.41
C THR A 368 23.69 10.81 -35.62
N PRO A 369 24.87 10.44 -36.18
CA PRO A 369 25.77 9.48 -35.53
C PRO A 369 26.50 10.09 -34.32
N PRO A 370 26.89 9.28 -33.32
CA PRO A 370 27.48 9.77 -32.09
C PRO A 370 28.93 10.26 -32.31
N GLN A 371 29.24 11.43 -31.73
CA GLN A 371 30.62 11.89 -31.56
C GLN A 371 31.30 11.18 -30.37
N PRO A 372 32.61 10.92 -30.43
CA PRO A 372 33.33 10.21 -29.36
C PRO A 372 33.52 11.11 -28.12
N LEU A 373 33.16 10.58 -26.95
CA LEU A 373 33.44 11.18 -25.65
C LEU A 373 34.94 11.09 -25.32
N ILE A 374 35.54 12.24 -25.07
CA ILE A 374 36.92 12.40 -24.59
C ILE A 374 36.97 11.92 -23.13
N CYS A 375 37.76 10.89 -22.86
CA CYS A 375 38.11 10.45 -21.51
C CYS A 375 38.90 11.54 -20.78
N ALA A 376 38.31 12.12 -19.73
CA ALA A 376 39.06 12.90 -18.75
C ALA A 376 39.80 11.94 -17.79
N SER A 377 41.12 11.86 -17.96
CA SER A 377 42.02 11.16 -17.04
C SER A 377 42.07 11.87 -15.69
N TYR A 378 41.61 11.21 -14.62
CA TYR A 378 41.89 11.62 -13.26
C TYR A 378 43.39 11.43 -12.97
N ARG A 379 44.12 12.54 -12.82
CA ARG A 379 45.50 12.54 -12.29
C ARG A 379 45.43 12.44 -10.77
N SER A 380 46.09 11.42 -10.23
CA SER A 380 46.40 11.29 -8.81
C SER A 380 47.42 12.35 -8.39
N HIS A 381 47.09 13.15 -7.37
CA HIS A 381 48.06 14.00 -6.68
C HIS A 381 48.73 13.20 -5.54
N PRO A 382 50.06 13.29 -5.36
CA PRO A 382 50.77 12.58 -4.30
C PRO A 382 50.60 13.26 -2.94
N ARG A 383 50.49 12.45 -1.88
CA ARG A 383 50.54 12.90 -0.48
C ARG A 383 51.95 13.39 -0.12
N PRO A 384 52.10 14.49 0.65
CA PRO A 384 53.39 14.88 1.19
C PRO A 384 53.78 13.99 2.38
N THR A 385 54.97 13.42 2.31
CA THR A 385 55.65 12.73 3.43
C THR A 385 56.23 13.75 4.39
N ALA A 386 55.83 13.70 5.66
CA ALA A 386 56.54 14.33 6.76
C ALA A 386 57.72 13.44 7.17
N SER A 387 58.92 14.01 7.26
CA SER A 387 60.10 13.38 7.83
C SER A 387 60.43 14.03 9.18
N LEU A 388 60.74 13.18 10.15
CA LEU A 388 61.71 13.43 11.22
C LEU A 388 62.75 12.30 11.14
#